data_AF-A0A6L6R4F5-F1
#
_entry.id   AF-A0A6L6R4F5-F1
#
_cell.length_a   1.000
_cell.length_b   1.000
_cell.length_c   1.000
_cell.angle_alpha   90.00
_cell.angle_beta   90.00
_cell.angle_gamma   90.00
#
_symmetry.space_group_name_H-M   'P 1'
#
loop_
_entity.id
_entity.type
_entity.pdbx_description
1 polymer ?
#
loop_
_entity_poly.entity_id
_entity_poly.type
_entity_poly.pdbx_seq_one_letter_code
_entity_poly.pdbx_strand_id
1 'polypeptide(L)'
;MIATDGPDRTKDRINAMLRAICTLLAETSDGMNGTELIELVKAIVPPTATENTLNASGIVRYVTNLRFWSIDLVKAGWVRKVGGVWTLTEVGRAALASYPDPQDFGNAARHLYKEWKTRDIAEKASRENWELADSVVARIPAGRWVTFTDVAETVGGSFQSLGVHLWKERPPGWHRVALKGGLLSAERYGDEDRTDEQRRLLLDDGFDLDGPLPEDRHLAVGEIAGILAEVKGGDRAWLVRGTSVKGTSIVPEWIDEGFMSLPASMLPMLPSDASDEDIKGAVDSGYSTLGYSQREAKFEEILAFIHR
;
A
#
# COMPACT_ATOMS: atom_id res chain seq x y z
N MET A 1 -20.73 11.69 6.46
CA MET A 1 -22.11 12.19 6.22
C MET A 1 -22.03 13.36 5.27
N ILE A 2 -22.37 13.13 4.00
CA ILE A 2 -22.30 14.14 2.94
C ILE A 2 -23.63 14.90 2.98
N ALA A 3 -23.60 16.17 3.41
CA ALA A 3 -24.77 17.04 3.36
C ALA A 3 -25.20 17.24 1.90
N THR A 4 -26.41 16.76 1.59
CA THR A 4 -27.13 16.87 0.33
C THR A 4 -27.80 18.25 0.18
N ASP A 5 -27.67 18.79 -1.03
CA ASP A 5 -28.53 19.72 -1.77
C ASP A 5 -29.09 20.96 -1.05
N GLY A 6 -28.25 22.01 -1.00
CA GLY A 6 -28.72 23.39 -1.08
C GLY A 6 -28.67 23.91 -2.52
N PRO A 7 -29.39 25.00 -2.86
CA PRO A 7 -29.49 25.58 -4.21
C PRO A 7 -28.15 26.01 -4.86
N ASP A 8 -27.05 25.93 -4.11
CA ASP A 8 -25.71 26.39 -4.49
C ASP A 8 -24.82 25.30 -5.08
N ARG A 9 -25.27 24.05 -5.10
CA ARG A 9 -24.56 22.91 -5.71
C ARG A 9 -25.22 22.40 -6.98
N THR A 10 -26.00 23.25 -7.66
CA THR A 10 -26.61 22.85 -8.92
C THR A 10 -25.51 22.60 -9.94
N LYS A 11 -25.65 21.48 -10.65
CA LYS A 11 -24.75 21.08 -11.75
C LYS A 11 -24.57 22.24 -12.74
N ASP A 12 -25.64 22.97 -13.02
CA ASP A 12 -25.65 24.07 -13.96
C ASP A 12 -24.70 25.20 -13.56
N ARG A 13 -24.66 25.53 -12.26
CA ARG A 13 -23.81 26.56 -11.71
C ARG A 13 -22.33 26.17 -11.77
N ILE A 14 -22.01 24.93 -11.41
CA ILE A 14 -20.64 24.41 -11.50
C ILE A 14 -20.17 24.47 -12.95
N ASN A 15 -21.00 24.00 -13.87
CA ASN A 15 -20.73 23.99 -15.29
C ASN A 15 -20.48 25.39 -15.88
N ALA A 16 -21.29 26.38 -15.47
CA ALA A 16 -21.07 27.79 -15.83
C ALA A 16 -19.72 28.32 -15.32
N MET A 17 -19.35 28.03 -14.08
CA MET A 17 -18.05 28.44 -13.52
C MET A 17 -16.86 27.78 -14.21
N LEU A 18 -16.94 26.48 -14.49
CA LEU A 18 -15.88 25.74 -15.19
C LEU A 18 -15.66 26.28 -16.60
N ARG A 19 -16.75 26.61 -17.31
CA ARG A 19 -16.63 27.22 -18.64
C ARG A 19 -16.08 28.64 -18.56
N ALA A 20 -16.50 29.45 -17.59
CA ALA A 20 -15.97 30.79 -17.36
C ALA A 20 -14.46 30.80 -17.11
N ILE A 21 -13.94 29.83 -16.33
CA ILE A 21 -12.50 29.63 -16.15
C ILE A 21 -11.80 29.49 -17.51
N CYS A 22 -12.27 28.58 -18.36
CA CYS A 22 -11.61 28.32 -19.64
C CYS A 22 -11.75 29.49 -20.61
N THR A 23 -12.87 30.21 -20.61
CA THR A 23 -13.03 31.44 -21.40
C THR A 23 -11.99 32.49 -21.03
N LEU A 24 -11.84 32.79 -19.74
CA LEU A 24 -10.84 33.76 -19.26
C LEU A 24 -9.41 33.31 -19.57
N LEU A 25 -9.12 32.02 -19.40
CA LEU A 25 -7.80 31.49 -19.74
C LEU A 25 -7.53 31.46 -21.25
N ALA A 26 -8.56 31.49 -22.11
CA ALA A 26 -8.38 31.55 -23.55
C ALA A 26 -7.85 32.92 -24.02
N GLU A 27 -8.09 33.98 -23.25
CA GLU A 27 -7.66 35.35 -23.55
C GLU A 27 -6.15 35.58 -23.31
N THR A 28 -5.46 34.63 -22.66
CA THR A 28 -4.03 34.67 -22.37
C THR A 28 -3.30 33.44 -22.91
N SER A 29 -2.09 33.62 -23.45
CA SER A 29 -1.21 32.52 -23.86
C SER A 29 -0.43 31.94 -22.68
N ASP A 30 -0.01 32.78 -21.75
CA ASP A 30 0.94 32.43 -20.68
C ASP A 30 0.23 31.89 -19.43
N GLY A 31 -1.10 31.98 -19.42
CA GLY A 31 -1.94 31.63 -18.29
C GLY A 31 -2.18 32.81 -17.35
N MET A 32 -2.81 32.53 -16.21
CA MET A 32 -3.23 33.53 -15.24
C MET A 32 -2.97 33.03 -13.83
N ASN A 33 -2.68 33.95 -12.90
CA ASN A 33 -2.63 33.59 -11.49
C ASN A 33 -4.00 33.03 -11.05
N GLY A 34 -4.01 31.86 -10.41
CA GLY A 34 -5.26 31.19 -10.04
C GLY A 34 -6.11 31.98 -9.05
N THR A 35 -5.54 32.88 -8.24
CA THR A 35 -6.29 33.76 -7.35
C THR A 35 -6.99 34.87 -8.13
N GLU A 36 -6.27 35.54 -9.04
CA GLU A 36 -6.83 36.57 -9.92
C GLU A 36 -7.93 36.00 -10.83
N LEU A 37 -7.68 34.82 -11.39
CA LEU A 37 -8.66 34.09 -12.21
C LEU A 37 -9.96 33.84 -11.46
N ILE A 38 -9.89 33.43 -10.18
CA ILE A 38 -11.08 33.21 -9.36
C ILE A 38 -11.84 34.51 -9.12
N GLU A 39 -11.17 35.63 -8.90
CA GLU A 39 -11.82 36.93 -8.78
C GLU A 39 -12.52 37.35 -10.07
N LEU A 40 -11.90 37.11 -11.23
CA LEU A 40 -12.54 37.36 -12.53
C LEU A 40 -13.75 36.44 -12.77
N VAL A 41 -13.66 35.17 -12.39
CA VAL A 41 -14.80 34.24 -12.47
C VAL A 41 -15.94 34.70 -11.55
N LYS A 42 -15.67 35.26 -10.37
CA LYS A 42 -16.72 35.85 -9.50
C LYS A 42 -17.46 36.99 -10.19
N ALA A 43 -16.78 37.80 -11.00
CA ALA A 43 -17.45 38.88 -11.73
C ALA A 43 -18.42 38.35 -12.80
N ILE A 44 -18.10 37.19 -13.41
CA ILE A 44 -18.93 36.55 -14.45
C ILE A 44 -20.06 35.71 -13.82
N VAL A 45 -19.75 34.96 -12.76
CA VAL A 45 -20.68 34.08 -12.05
C VAL A 45 -20.65 34.45 -10.56
N PRO A 46 -21.38 35.51 -10.13
CA PRO A 46 -21.33 36.01 -8.76
C PRO A 46 -21.75 34.97 -7.72
N PRO A 47 -21.08 34.90 -6.56
CA PRO A 47 -21.40 33.95 -5.50
C PRO A 47 -22.84 34.08 -5.03
N THR A 48 -23.46 32.95 -4.70
CA THR A 48 -24.73 32.97 -3.98
C THR A 48 -24.54 33.35 -2.52
N ALA A 49 -25.65 33.60 -1.80
CA ALA A 49 -25.62 33.88 -0.37
C ALA A 49 -24.85 32.82 0.42
N THR A 50 -25.07 31.53 0.15
CA THR A 50 -24.36 30.47 0.89
C THR A 50 -22.94 30.23 0.41
N GLU A 51 -22.60 30.46 -0.86
CA GLU A 51 -21.21 30.41 -1.32
C GLU A 51 -20.34 31.55 -0.75
N ASN A 52 -20.96 32.66 -0.36
CA ASN A 52 -20.30 33.75 0.35
C ASN A 52 -20.03 33.43 1.84
N THR A 53 -20.61 32.38 2.39
CA THR A 53 -20.32 31.97 3.78
C THR A 53 -18.95 31.31 3.90
N LEU A 54 -18.46 31.24 5.13
CA LEU A 54 -17.21 30.54 5.45
C LEU A 54 -17.45 29.02 5.54
N ASN A 55 -16.43 28.25 5.14
CA ASN A 55 -16.34 26.82 5.42
C ASN A 55 -15.81 26.58 6.84
N ALA A 56 -15.66 25.31 7.23
CA ALA A 56 -15.19 24.94 8.58
C ALA A 56 -13.77 25.46 8.91
N SER A 57 -12.97 25.80 7.89
CA SER A 57 -11.62 26.34 8.04
C SER A 57 -11.58 27.88 7.98
N GLY A 58 -12.74 28.56 7.99
CA GLY A 58 -12.82 30.02 7.95
C GLY A 58 -12.58 30.64 6.56
N ILE A 59 -12.61 29.84 5.48
CA ILE A 59 -12.39 30.32 4.11
C ILE A 59 -13.73 30.42 3.36
N VAL A 60 -13.91 31.46 2.54
CA VAL A 60 -15.11 31.64 1.71
C VAL A 60 -15.35 30.42 0.80
N ARG A 61 -16.55 29.84 0.88
CA ARG A 61 -16.91 28.59 0.20
C ARG A 61 -16.76 28.68 -1.31
N TYR A 62 -17.13 29.81 -1.92
CA TYR A 62 -16.99 30.03 -3.37
C TYR A 62 -15.58 29.69 -3.85
N VAL A 63 -14.56 30.25 -3.19
CA VAL A 63 -13.15 30.10 -3.56
C VAL A 63 -12.73 28.63 -3.43
N THR A 64 -13.09 27.99 -2.32
CA THR A 64 -12.73 26.58 -2.10
C THR A 64 -13.45 25.64 -3.05
N ASN A 65 -14.73 25.89 -3.33
CA ASN A 65 -15.53 25.08 -4.24
C ASN A 65 -15.00 25.19 -5.68
N LEU A 66 -14.72 26.41 -6.15
CA LEU A 66 -14.21 26.62 -7.50
C LEU A 66 -12.85 25.94 -7.72
N ARG A 67 -11.96 26.01 -6.72
CA ARG A 67 -10.68 25.27 -6.72
C ARG A 67 -10.89 23.76 -6.73
N PHE A 68 -11.88 23.27 -5.97
CA PHE A 68 -12.21 21.86 -5.90
C PHE A 68 -12.79 21.33 -7.23
N TRP A 69 -13.82 21.97 -7.78
CA TRP A 69 -14.50 21.52 -9.00
C TRP A 69 -13.63 21.61 -10.25
N SER A 70 -12.72 22.58 -10.30
CA SER A 70 -11.79 22.72 -11.42
C SER A 70 -10.75 21.59 -11.50
N ILE A 71 -10.79 20.58 -10.62
CA ILE A 71 -10.05 19.33 -10.82
C ILE A 71 -10.51 18.60 -12.09
N ASP A 72 -11.80 18.70 -12.46
CA ASP A 72 -12.35 18.03 -13.65
C ASP A 72 -11.64 18.55 -14.91
N LEU A 73 -11.38 19.86 -15.00
CA LEU A 73 -10.63 20.47 -16.10
C LEU A 73 -9.17 19.99 -16.18
N VAL A 74 -8.54 19.75 -15.03
CA VAL A 74 -7.16 19.25 -14.97
C VAL A 74 -7.11 17.80 -15.41
N LYS A 75 -8.03 16.95 -14.92
CA LYS A 75 -8.07 15.52 -15.26
C LYS A 75 -8.55 15.26 -16.67
N ALA A 76 -9.33 16.18 -17.25
CA ALA A 76 -9.65 16.22 -18.67
C ALA A 76 -8.47 16.67 -19.56
N GLY A 77 -7.37 17.16 -18.96
CA GLY A 77 -6.22 17.70 -19.70
C GLY A 77 -6.47 19.07 -20.32
N TRP A 78 -7.55 19.76 -19.96
CA TRP A 78 -7.94 21.06 -20.53
C TRP A 78 -7.24 22.23 -19.85
N VAL A 79 -6.92 22.12 -18.56
CA VAL A 79 -6.21 23.15 -17.80
C VAL A 79 -4.99 22.56 -17.10
N ARG A 80 -3.85 23.23 -17.24
CA ARG A 80 -2.63 22.95 -16.47
C ARG A 80 -2.51 23.94 -15.32
N LYS A 81 -2.16 23.45 -14.12
CA LYS A 81 -1.95 24.29 -12.92
C LYS A 81 -0.54 24.06 -12.39
N VAL A 82 0.37 25.03 -12.55
CA VAL A 82 1.77 24.93 -12.11
C VAL A 82 2.20 26.21 -11.43
N GLY A 83 2.79 26.10 -10.23
CA GLY A 83 3.28 27.26 -9.48
C GLY A 83 2.20 28.31 -9.17
N GLY A 84 0.93 27.91 -9.10
CA GLY A 84 -0.19 28.84 -8.91
C GLY A 84 -0.71 29.50 -10.19
N VAL A 85 -0.04 29.32 -11.33
CA VAL A 85 -0.48 29.78 -12.66
C VAL A 85 -1.33 28.70 -13.34
N TRP A 86 -2.46 29.10 -13.88
CA TRP A 86 -3.42 28.25 -14.59
C TRP A 86 -3.35 28.59 -16.07
N THR A 87 -3.18 27.59 -16.93
CA THR A 87 -3.04 27.78 -18.37
C THR A 87 -4.00 26.86 -19.10
N LEU A 88 -4.71 27.39 -20.10
CA LEU A 88 -5.56 26.59 -20.99
C LEU A 88 -4.67 25.83 -21.99
N THR A 89 -4.84 24.52 -22.09
CA THR A 89 -4.10 23.69 -23.06
C THR A 89 -4.73 23.79 -24.45
N GLU A 90 -4.04 23.29 -25.48
CA GLU A 90 -4.60 23.24 -26.83
C GLU A 90 -5.86 22.37 -26.89
N VAL A 91 -5.86 21.21 -26.20
CA VAL A 91 -7.04 20.36 -26.06
C VAL A 91 -8.17 21.09 -25.33
N GLY A 92 -7.85 21.91 -24.33
CA GLY A 92 -8.81 22.76 -23.64
C GLY A 92 -9.41 23.86 -24.53
N ARG A 93 -8.61 24.48 -25.41
CA ARG A 93 -9.10 25.45 -26.42
C ARG A 93 -10.06 24.78 -27.40
N ALA A 94 -9.69 23.61 -27.94
CA ALA A 94 -10.55 22.83 -28.83
C ALA A 94 -11.86 22.42 -28.14
N ALA A 95 -11.81 21.97 -26.88
CA ALA A 95 -12.99 21.64 -26.10
C ALA A 95 -13.90 22.86 -25.86
N LEU A 96 -13.33 24.02 -25.52
CA LEU A 96 -14.09 25.26 -25.32
C LEU A 96 -14.84 25.71 -26.58
N ALA A 97 -14.24 25.50 -27.76
CA ALA A 97 -14.87 25.77 -29.05
C ALA A 97 -15.95 24.73 -29.40
N SER A 98 -15.72 23.45 -29.07
CA SER A 98 -16.62 22.34 -29.40
C SER A 98 -17.87 22.30 -28.51
N TYR A 99 -17.79 22.82 -27.29
CA TYR A 99 -18.90 22.86 -26.33
C TYR A 99 -19.22 24.31 -25.92
N PRO A 100 -20.00 25.04 -26.75
CA PRO A 100 -20.37 26.42 -26.46
C PRO A 100 -21.36 26.54 -25.29
N ASP A 101 -22.20 25.54 -25.09
CA ASP A 101 -23.10 25.47 -23.94
C ASP A 101 -22.34 25.05 -22.67
N PRO A 102 -22.52 25.73 -21.53
CA PRO A 102 -21.87 25.35 -20.27
C PRO A 102 -22.20 23.93 -19.80
N GLN A 103 -23.42 23.45 -19.99
CA GLN A 103 -23.82 22.11 -19.55
C GLN A 103 -23.11 21.04 -20.35
N ASP A 104 -23.07 21.18 -21.67
CA ASP A 104 -22.34 20.26 -22.54
C ASP A 104 -20.85 20.27 -22.23
N PHE A 105 -20.27 21.45 -22.01
CA PHE A 105 -18.87 21.62 -21.64
C PHE A 105 -18.54 20.90 -20.32
N GLY A 106 -19.33 21.15 -19.28
CA GLY A 106 -19.13 20.52 -17.97
C GLY A 106 -19.40 19.02 -17.99
N ASN A 107 -20.38 18.56 -18.77
CA ASN A 107 -20.65 17.13 -18.97
C ASN A 107 -19.46 16.41 -19.62
N ALA A 108 -18.87 17.01 -20.65
CA ALA A 108 -17.69 16.49 -21.33
C ALA A 108 -16.47 16.44 -20.38
N ALA A 109 -16.21 17.50 -19.60
CA ALA A 109 -15.14 17.50 -18.59
C ALA A 109 -15.35 16.39 -17.54
N ARG A 110 -16.58 16.24 -17.05
CA ARG A 110 -16.96 15.21 -16.07
C ARG A 110 -16.79 13.80 -16.62
N HIS A 111 -17.10 13.59 -17.90
CA HIS A 111 -16.91 12.31 -18.57
C HIS A 111 -15.43 11.90 -18.56
N LEU A 112 -14.56 12.80 -19.02
CA LEU A 112 -13.11 12.58 -19.04
C LEU A 112 -12.52 12.38 -17.63
N TYR A 113 -13.02 13.12 -16.63
CA TYR A 113 -12.66 12.88 -15.23
C TYR A 113 -13.02 11.47 -14.77
N LYS A 114 -14.20 10.96 -15.12
CA LYS A 114 -14.63 9.60 -14.76
C LYS A 114 -13.75 8.55 -15.43
N GLU A 115 -13.45 8.70 -16.72
CA GLU A 115 -12.54 7.81 -17.44
C GLU A 115 -11.15 7.80 -16.79
N TRP A 116 -10.59 8.98 -16.51
CA TRP A 116 -9.34 9.11 -15.79
C TRP A 116 -9.39 8.39 -14.44
N LYS A 117 -10.46 8.59 -13.66
CA LYS A 117 -10.61 8.00 -12.33
C LYS A 117 -10.69 6.47 -12.40
N THR A 118 -11.43 5.93 -13.36
CA THR A 118 -11.51 4.48 -13.58
C THR A 118 -10.14 3.91 -13.93
N ARG A 119 -9.41 4.58 -14.83
CA ARG A 119 -8.04 4.18 -15.20
C ARG A 119 -7.09 4.26 -14.01
N ASP A 120 -7.11 5.36 -13.25
CA ASP A 120 -6.25 5.57 -12.08
C ASP A 120 -6.49 4.50 -11.00
N ILE A 121 -7.75 4.11 -10.76
CA ILE A 121 -8.09 3.01 -9.85
C ILE A 121 -7.55 1.68 -10.37
N ALA A 122 -7.73 1.37 -11.66
CA ALA A 122 -7.25 0.13 -12.26
C ALA A 122 -5.71 0.05 -12.24
N GLU A 123 -5.02 1.15 -12.56
CA GLU A 123 -3.55 1.24 -12.52
C GLU A 123 -3.02 1.07 -11.10
N LYS A 124 -3.67 1.68 -10.10
CA LYS A 124 -3.32 1.51 -8.67
C LYS A 124 -3.52 0.07 -8.22
N ALA A 125 -4.68 -0.50 -8.49
CA ALA A 125 -4.97 -1.90 -8.15
C ALA A 125 -3.98 -2.86 -8.81
N SER A 126 -3.64 -2.63 -10.08
CA SER A 126 -2.62 -3.43 -10.77
C SER A 126 -1.26 -3.32 -10.11
N ARG A 127 -0.83 -2.11 -9.72
CA ARG A 127 0.45 -1.91 -9.04
C ARG A 127 0.48 -2.57 -7.66
N GLU A 128 -0.59 -2.42 -6.88
CA GLU A 128 -0.73 -3.09 -5.58
C GLU A 128 -0.68 -4.63 -5.73
N ASN A 129 -1.33 -5.17 -6.77
CA ASN A 129 -1.27 -6.61 -7.06
C ASN A 129 0.15 -7.05 -7.48
N TRP A 130 0.91 -6.22 -8.19
CA TRP A 130 2.31 -6.50 -8.53
C TRP A 130 3.23 -6.48 -7.31
N GLU A 131 3.09 -5.48 -6.44
CA GLU A 131 3.86 -5.41 -5.18
C GLU A 131 3.59 -6.63 -4.29
N LEU A 132 2.33 -7.08 -4.24
CA LEU A 132 1.96 -8.32 -3.55
C LEU A 132 2.55 -9.56 -4.23
N ALA A 133 2.51 -9.65 -5.56
CA ALA A 133 3.06 -10.78 -6.30
C ALA A 133 4.58 -10.88 -6.12
N ASP A 134 5.29 -9.77 -6.21
CA ASP A 134 6.73 -9.70 -5.97
C ASP A 134 7.07 -10.14 -4.54
N SER A 135 6.27 -9.70 -3.56
CA SER A 135 6.44 -10.05 -2.15
C SER A 135 6.18 -11.53 -1.85
N VAL A 136 5.21 -12.14 -2.54
CA VAL A 136 4.89 -13.57 -2.44
C VAL A 136 6.00 -14.40 -3.09
N VAL A 137 6.39 -14.04 -4.31
CA VAL A 137 7.42 -14.74 -5.08
C VAL A 137 8.78 -14.69 -4.34
N ALA A 138 9.11 -13.56 -3.72
CA ALA A 138 10.33 -13.41 -2.93
C ALA A 138 10.40 -14.30 -1.68
N ARG A 139 9.25 -14.76 -1.16
CA ARG A 139 9.14 -15.61 0.03
C ARG A 139 9.03 -17.10 -0.27
N ILE A 140 8.97 -17.49 -1.55
CA ILE A 140 9.07 -18.90 -1.95
C ILE A 140 10.43 -19.42 -1.48
N PRO A 141 10.51 -20.51 -0.68
CA PRO A 141 11.80 -21.01 -0.19
C PRO A 141 12.73 -21.53 -1.29
N ALA A 142 14.04 -21.49 -1.05
CA ALA A 142 15.01 -22.20 -1.91
C ALA A 142 14.68 -23.70 -1.97
N GLY A 143 14.85 -24.30 -3.14
CA GLY A 143 14.46 -25.69 -3.39
C GLY A 143 12.95 -25.93 -3.51
N ARG A 144 12.10 -24.88 -3.47
CA ARG A 144 10.66 -24.96 -3.79
C ARG A 144 10.34 -24.14 -5.04
N TRP A 145 9.26 -24.51 -5.73
CA TRP A 145 8.79 -23.80 -6.92
C TRP A 145 7.27 -23.74 -6.96
N VAL A 146 6.71 -22.87 -7.81
CA VAL A 146 5.26 -22.66 -7.97
C VAL A 146 4.89 -22.42 -9.43
N THR A 147 3.63 -22.67 -9.82
CA THR A 147 3.16 -22.23 -11.14
C THR A 147 2.77 -20.76 -11.19
N PHE A 148 2.91 -20.13 -12.36
CA PHE A 148 2.31 -18.82 -12.64
C PHE A 148 0.80 -18.79 -12.39
N THR A 149 0.09 -19.90 -12.63
CA THR A 149 -1.35 -19.99 -12.43
C THR A 149 -1.69 -19.87 -10.94
N ASP A 150 -1.00 -20.63 -10.09
CA ASP A 150 -1.26 -20.62 -8.64
C ASP A 150 -0.94 -19.25 -8.02
N VAL A 151 0.15 -18.61 -8.46
CA VAL A 151 0.46 -17.24 -8.03
C VAL A 151 -0.63 -16.28 -8.50
N ALA A 152 -0.97 -16.25 -9.79
CA ALA A 152 -1.97 -15.33 -10.33
C ALA A 152 -3.36 -15.49 -9.68
N GLU A 153 -3.79 -16.74 -9.44
CA GLU A 153 -5.03 -17.05 -8.73
C GLU A 153 -5.00 -16.52 -7.28
N THR A 154 -3.85 -16.64 -6.61
CA THR A 154 -3.70 -16.23 -5.21
C THR A 154 -3.65 -14.71 -5.05
N VAL A 155 -2.88 -14.00 -5.88
CA VAL A 155 -2.71 -12.53 -5.74
C VAL A 155 -3.83 -11.72 -6.38
N GLY A 156 -4.64 -12.34 -7.24
CA GLY A 156 -5.68 -11.67 -8.01
C GLY A 156 -5.11 -11.03 -9.28
N GLY A 157 -4.99 -11.82 -10.35
CA GLY A 157 -4.50 -11.35 -11.65
C GLY A 157 -4.67 -12.42 -12.74
N SER A 158 -4.11 -12.16 -13.92
CA SER A 158 -4.05 -13.16 -14.99
C SER A 158 -2.64 -13.75 -15.11
N PHE A 159 -2.57 -15.02 -15.50
CA PHE A 159 -1.32 -15.72 -15.83
C PHE A 159 -0.46 -14.92 -16.83
N GLN A 160 -1.08 -14.39 -17.89
CA GLN A 160 -0.38 -13.68 -18.96
C GLN A 160 0.26 -12.38 -18.44
N SER A 161 -0.50 -11.59 -17.68
CA SER A 161 -0.01 -10.32 -17.13
C SER A 161 1.10 -10.54 -16.09
N LEU A 162 0.95 -11.57 -15.24
CA LEU A 162 1.98 -11.94 -14.27
C LEU A 162 3.26 -12.41 -14.97
N GLY A 163 3.12 -13.22 -16.02
CA GLY A 163 4.24 -13.67 -16.84
C GLY A 163 5.04 -12.49 -17.42
N VAL A 164 4.37 -11.50 -18.01
CA VAL A 164 5.02 -10.29 -18.55
C VAL A 164 5.67 -9.45 -17.44
N HIS A 165 5.02 -9.31 -16.28
CA HIS A 165 5.56 -8.57 -15.14
C HIS A 165 6.84 -9.21 -14.60
N LEU A 166 6.79 -10.50 -14.24
CA LEU A 166 7.98 -11.25 -13.78
C LEU A 166 9.06 -11.32 -14.87
N TRP A 167 8.64 -11.31 -16.15
CA TRP A 167 9.58 -11.17 -17.25
C TRP A 167 10.35 -9.85 -17.14
N LYS A 168 9.65 -8.73 -17.06
CA LYS A 168 10.29 -7.42 -17.12
C LYS A 168 11.06 -7.06 -15.85
N GLU A 169 10.47 -7.31 -14.68
CA GLU A 169 10.94 -6.73 -13.42
C GLU A 169 11.88 -7.66 -12.63
N ARG A 170 11.84 -8.99 -12.89
CA ARG A 170 12.71 -10.01 -12.25
C ARG A 170 12.87 -9.83 -10.72
N PRO A 171 11.76 -9.76 -9.95
CA PRO A 171 11.84 -9.61 -8.49
C PRO A 171 12.58 -10.80 -7.85
N PRO A 172 13.11 -10.67 -6.62
CA PRO A 172 13.69 -11.82 -5.90
C PRO A 172 12.75 -13.04 -5.94
N GLY A 173 13.31 -14.23 -6.21
CA GLY A 173 12.53 -15.47 -6.30
C GLY A 173 11.82 -15.71 -7.64
N TRP A 174 11.88 -14.78 -8.61
CA TRP A 174 11.22 -14.92 -9.92
C TRP A 174 11.54 -16.25 -10.63
N HIS A 175 12.76 -16.75 -10.44
CA HIS A 175 13.25 -17.97 -11.09
C HIS A 175 12.54 -19.24 -10.59
N ARG A 176 11.88 -19.18 -9.42
CA ARG A 176 11.10 -20.27 -8.81
C ARG A 176 9.67 -20.37 -9.34
N VAL A 177 9.29 -19.52 -10.30
CA VAL A 177 7.96 -19.53 -10.94
C VAL A 177 8.06 -20.20 -12.32
N ALA A 178 7.30 -21.29 -12.51
CA ALA A 178 7.34 -22.11 -13.72
C ALA A 178 5.96 -22.28 -14.36
N LEU A 179 5.92 -22.86 -15.57
CA LEU A 179 4.68 -23.30 -16.20
C LEU A 179 4.17 -24.57 -15.52
N LYS A 180 2.90 -24.91 -15.79
CA LYS A 180 2.30 -26.16 -15.32
C LYS A 180 3.14 -27.37 -15.76
N GLY A 181 3.33 -28.32 -14.84
CA GLY A 181 4.16 -29.51 -15.06
C GLY A 181 5.66 -29.25 -14.94
N GLY A 182 6.07 -28.16 -14.29
CA GLY A 182 7.49 -27.88 -13.99
C GLY A 182 8.31 -27.36 -15.17
N LEU A 183 7.66 -26.96 -16.27
CA LEU A 183 8.35 -26.48 -17.46
C LEU A 183 8.82 -25.03 -17.28
N LEU A 184 10.07 -24.75 -17.65
CA LEU A 184 10.63 -23.41 -17.55
C LEU A 184 10.04 -22.49 -18.62
N SER A 185 9.62 -21.29 -18.22
CA SER A 185 8.98 -20.33 -19.12
C SER A 185 9.97 -19.60 -20.03
N ALA A 186 11.24 -19.48 -19.61
CA ALA A 186 12.29 -18.79 -20.35
C ALA A 186 12.59 -19.42 -21.72
N GLU A 187 12.50 -20.75 -21.82
CA GLU A 187 12.68 -21.49 -23.09
C GLU A 187 11.63 -21.15 -24.15
N ARG A 188 10.45 -20.67 -23.74
CA ARG A 188 9.33 -20.37 -24.64
C ARG A 188 9.51 -19.09 -25.45
N TYR A 189 10.31 -18.14 -24.97
CA TYR A 189 10.44 -16.82 -25.58
C TYR A 189 11.74 -16.62 -26.37
N GLY A 190 12.64 -17.63 -26.40
CA GLY A 190 13.86 -17.59 -27.21
C GLY A 190 14.91 -16.57 -26.74
N ASP A 191 14.89 -16.22 -25.45
CA ASP A 191 15.86 -15.33 -24.81
C ASP A 191 16.87 -16.21 -24.05
N GLU A 192 18.00 -16.51 -24.70
CA GLU A 192 19.05 -17.40 -24.19
C GLU A 192 19.63 -16.90 -22.86
N ASP A 193 19.97 -15.60 -22.78
CA ASP A 193 20.55 -14.99 -21.57
C ASP A 193 19.65 -15.17 -20.34
N ARG A 194 18.34 -14.96 -20.52
CA ARG A 194 17.39 -15.11 -19.42
C ARG A 194 17.16 -16.58 -19.05
N THR A 195 17.13 -17.46 -20.05
CA THR A 195 16.98 -18.90 -19.83
C THR A 195 18.16 -19.43 -19.02
N ASP A 196 19.37 -19.03 -19.39
CA ASP A 196 20.59 -19.39 -18.69
C ASP A 196 20.61 -18.82 -17.27
N GLU A 197 20.15 -17.58 -17.08
CA GLU A 197 20.03 -16.98 -15.75
C GLU A 197 19.04 -17.75 -14.86
N GLN A 198 17.85 -18.08 -15.37
CA GLN A 198 16.86 -18.85 -14.60
C GLN A 198 17.42 -20.21 -14.20
N ARG A 199 18.03 -20.92 -15.15
CA ARG A 199 18.64 -22.24 -14.93
C ARG A 199 19.74 -22.14 -13.88
N ARG A 200 20.65 -21.17 -13.97
CA ARG A 200 21.71 -20.97 -12.99
C ARG A 200 21.15 -20.75 -11.58
N LEU A 201 20.14 -19.90 -11.42
CA LEU A 201 19.54 -19.61 -10.11
C LEU A 201 18.79 -20.83 -9.53
N LEU A 202 18.17 -21.65 -10.38
CA LEU A 202 17.55 -22.91 -9.95
C LEU A 202 18.58 -23.96 -9.52
N LEU A 203 19.74 -24.03 -10.20
CA LEU A 203 20.86 -24.87 -9.76
C LEU A 203 21.39 -24.42 -8.39
N ASP A 204 21.53 -23.10 -8.17
CA ASP A 204 21.93 -22.53 -6.87
C ASP A 204 20.91 -22.86 -5.76
N ASP A 205 19.63 -23.01 -6.12
CA ASP A 205 18.55 -23.48 -5.22
C ASP A 205 18.50 -25.01 -5.03
N GLY A 206 19.43 -25.75 -5.64
CA GLY A 206 19.55 -27.21 -5.50
C GLY A 206 18.56 -28.01 -6.36
N PHE A 207 18.07 -27.46 -7.46
CA PHE A 207 17.35 -28.23 -8.48
C PHE A 207 18.32 -28.94 -9.41
N ASP A 208 17.94 -30.15 -9.83
CA ASP A 208 18.56 -30.84 -10.96
C ASP A 208 17.74 -30.50 -12.22
N LEU A 209 18.40 -30.06 -13.30
CA LEU A 209 17.76 -29.50 -14.50
C LEU A 209 17.76 -30.45 -15.70
N ASP A 210 17.90 -31.75 -15.43
CA ASP A 210 17.79 -32.85 -16.43
C ASP A 210 16.34 -33.15 -16.85
N GLY A 211 15.39 -32.25 -16.56
CA GLY A 211 13.98 -32.38 -16.88
C GLY A 211 13.12 -31.26 -16.30
N PRO A 212 11.79 -31.42 -16.30
CA PRO A 212 10.90 -30.50 -15.61
C PRO A 212 11.18 -30.45 -14.10
N LEU A 213 10.85 -29.32 -13.46
CA LEU A 213 10.97 -29.20 -12.01
C LEU A 213 10.14 -30.28 -11.31
N PRO A 214 10.67 -30.91 -10.24
CA PRO A 214 10.08 -32.10 -9.67
C PRO A 214 8.83 -31.75 -8.83
N GLU A 215 7.77 -32.53 -9.01
CA GLU A 215 6.44 -32.20 -8.45
C GLU A 215 6.40 -32.27 -6.92
N ASP A 216 7.25 -33.07 -6.29
CA ASP A 216 7.37 -33.16 -4.82
C ASP A 216 7.88 -31.85 -4.18
N ARG A 217 8.52 -30.98 -4.98
CA ARG A 217 9.00 -29.64 -4.56
C ARG A 217 8.03 -28.52 -4.94
N HIS A 218 6.93 -28.83 -5.61
CA HIS A 218 5.92 -27.87 -5.99
C HIS A 218 5.16 -27.36 -4.75
N LEU A 219 4.92 -26.05 -4.67
CA LEU A 219 4.05 -25.44 -3.66
C LEU A 219 2.61 -25.47 -4.15
N ALA A 220 1.72 -26.06 -3.35
CA ALA A 220 0.30 -26.00 -3.63
C ALA A 220 -0.25 -24.57 -3.43
N VAL A 221 -1.35 -24.25 -4.12
CA VAL A 221 -2.04 -22.94 -3.99
C VAL A 221 -2.35 -22.56 -2.53
N GLY A 222 -2.62 -23.54 -1.66
CA GLY A 222 -2.85 -23.30 -0.23
C GLY A 222 -1.60 -22.82 0.53
N GLU A 223 -0.41 -23.30 0.16
CA GLU A 223 0.86 -22.82 0.73
C GLU A 223 1.14 -21.38 0.28
N ILE A 224 0.84 -21.06 -0.99
CA ILE A 224 0.96 -19.69 -1.53
C ILE A 224 -0.02 -18.74 -0.85
N ALA A 225 -1.24 -19.20 -0.57
CA ALA A 225 -2.21 -18.43 0.20
C ALA A 225 -1.72 -18.14 1.63
N GLY A 226 -0.98 -19.07 2.24
CA GLY A 226 -0.29 -18.88 3.52
C GLY A 226 0.76 -17.76 3.44
N ILE A 227 1.64 -17.81 2.45
CA ILE A 227 2.64 -16.75 2.20
C ILE A 227 1.96 -15.40 1.97
N LEU A 228 0.87 -15.36 1.18
CA LEU A 228 0.11 -14.13 0.96
C LEU A 228 -0.50 -13.59 2.26
N ALA A 229 -1.01 -14.45 3.13
CA ALA A 229 -1.55 -14.06 4.42
C ALA A 229 -0.47 -13.46 5.32
N GLU A 230 0.75 -14.00 5.30
CA GLU A 230 1.90 -13.44 6.01
C GLU A 230 2.29 -12.07 5.45
N VAL A 231 2.40 -11.94 4.12
CA VAL A 231 2.69 -10.65 3.43
C VAL A 231 1.66 -9.60 3.81
N LYS A 232 0.36 -9.93 3.78
CA LYS A 232 -0.74 -9.01 4.16
C LYS A 232 -0.78 -8.75 5.66
N GLY A 233 -0.34 -9.71 6.48
CA GLY A 233 -0.22 -9.58 7.93
C GLY A 233 0.90 -8.61 8.38
N GLY A 234 1.77 -8.23 7.43
CA GLY A 234 2.96 -7.40 7.61
C GLY A 234 4.11 -8.18 8.23
N ASP A 235 5.35 -7.76 7.96
CA ASP A 235 6.52 -8.21 8.73
C ASP A 235 6.37 -7.67 10.16
N ARG A 236 5.71 -8.44 11.02
CA ARG A 236 5.60 -8.13 12.44
C ARG A 236 6.96 -8.41 13.08
N ALA A 237 7.82 -7.41 13.08
CA ALA A 237 9.01 -7.44 13.92
C ALA A 237 8.57 -7.32 15.39
N TRP A 238 8.88 -8.33 16.20
CA TRP A 238 8.75 -8.22 17.65
C TRP A 238 9.80 -7.23 18.16
N LEU A 239 9.36 -6.15 18.80
CA LEU A 239 10.26 -5.28 19.56
C LEU A 239 10.59 -5.96 20.89
N VAL A 240 11.70 -6.68 20.95
CA VAL A 240 12.21 -7.25 22.20
C VAL A 240 12.94 -6.16 22.98
N ARG A 241 12.38 -5.74 24.12
CA ARG A 241 13.04 -4.77 25.02
C ARG A 241 13.72 -5.49 26.18
N GLY A 242 15.05 -5.58 26.12
CA GLY A 242 15.88 -6.18 27.18
C GLY A 242 16.08 -5.34 28.43
N THR A 243 15.32 -4.25 28.63
CA THR A 243 15.60 -3.22 29.66
C THR A 243 15.29 -3.64 31.11
N SER A 244 15.07 -4.93 31.37
CA SER A 244 14.58 -5.41 32.65
C SER A 244 15.69 -5.76 33.67
N VAL A 245 16.97 -5.51 33.35
CA VAL A 245 18.10 -5.70 34.28
C VAL A 245 18.84 -4.38 34.50
N LYS A 246 18.48 -3.66 35.57
CA LYS A 246 19.15 -2.41 36.01
C LYS A 246 19.34 -1.35 34.90
N GLY A 247 18.46 -1.33 33.89
CA GLY A 247 18.51 -0.36 32.77
C GLY A 247 19.44 -0.74 31.61
N THR A 248 20.11 -1.89 31.67
CA THR A 248 20.95 -2.40 30.56
C THR A 248 20.17 -3.41 29.74
N SER A 249 20.33 -3.39 28.42
CA SER A 249 19.73 -4.39 27.52
C SER A 249 20.55 -5.69 27.52
N ILE A 250 19.93 -6.80 27.89
CA ILE A 250 20.52 -8.16 27.86
C ILE A 250 20.23 -8.92 26.56
N VAL A 251 19.47 -8.31 25.64
CA VAL A 251 19.12 -8.89 24.33
C VAL A 251 20.35 -9.28 23.48
N PRO A 252 21.46 -8.52 23.44
CA PRO A 252 22.64 -8.94 22.69
C PRO A 252 23.24 -10.27 23.17
N GLU A 253 23.26 -10.50 24.49
CA GLU A 253 23.80 -11.71 25.12
C GLU A 253 22.89 -12.93 24.87
N TRP A 254 21.57 -12.74 24.93
CA TRP A 254 20.59 -13.77 24.54
C TRP A 254 20.79 -14.26 23.10
N ILE A 255 21.10 -13.35 22.18
CA ILE A 255 21.33 -13.68 20.77
C ILE A 255 22.64 -14.46 20.61
N ASP A 256 23.70 -14.03 21.29
CA ASP A 256 25.03 -14.67 21.20
C ASP A 256 25.04 -16.07 21.81
N GLU A 257 24.40 -16.24 22.97
CA GLU A 257 24.42 -17.49 23.74
C GLU A 257 23.21 -18.40 23.47
N GLY A 258 22.22 -17.93 22.71
CA GLY A 258 21.08 -18.74 22.27
C GLY A 258 20.08 -19.11 23.37
N PHE A 259 19.91 -18.26 24.39
CA PHE A 259 18.94 -18.45 25.47
C PHE A 259 18.16 -17.18 25.79
N MET A 260 17.05 -17.31 26.52
CA MET A 260 16.29 -16.17 27.05
C MET A 260 16.13 -16.32 28.56
N SER A 261 15.99 -15.21 29.28
CA SER A 261 15.81 -15.22 30.73
C SER A 261 14.83 -14.14 31.20
N LEU A 262 14.39 -14.24 32.46
CA LEU A 262 13.65 -13.17 33.14
C LEU A 262 14.50 -12.56 34.28
N PRO A 263 14.19 -11.32 34.72
CA PRO A 263 14.79 -10.75 35.92
C PRO A 263 14.38 -11.54 37.15
N ALA A 264 15.25 -12.44 37.57
CA ALA A 264 15.03 -13.36 38.68
C ALA A 264 16.19 -13.32 39.69
N SER A 265 16.93 -12.21 39.76
CA SER A 265 18.16 -12.11 40.56
C SER A 265 17.97 -12.32 42.07
N MET A 266 16.72 -12.21 42.55
CA MET A 266 16.38 -12.44 43.95
C MET A 266 15.81 -13.84 44.20
N LEU A 267 15.57 -14.64 43.16
CA LEU A 267 15.13 -16.02 43.35
C LEU A 267 16.31 -16.90 43.78
N PRO A 268 16.10 -17.83 44.73
CA PRO A 268 17.03 -18.92 44.93
C PRO A 268 17.10 -19.82 43.69
N MET A 269 18.15 -20.64 43.59
CA MET A 269 18.27 -21.64 42.54
C MET A 269 17.14 -22.67 42.69
N LEU A 270 16.32 -22.82 41.65
CA LEU A 270 15.22 -23.77 41.61
C LEU A 270 15.66 -25.11 40.99
N PRO A 271 15.15 -26.25 41.47
CA PRO A 271 15.28 -27.54 40.79
C PRO A 271 14.71 -27.49 39.36
N SER A 272 15.23 -28.34 38.47
CA SER A 272 14.72 -28.45 37.10
C SER A 272 13.28 -29.00 37.02
N ASP A 273 12.81 -29.64 38.08
CA ASP A 273 11.48 -30.22 38.26
C ASP A 273 10.65 -29.47 39.33
N ALA A 274 11.01 -28.21 39.61
CA ALA A 274 10.31 -27.37 40.60
C ALA A 274 8.79 -27.31 40.30
N SER A 275 7.99 -27.56 41.33
CA SER A 275 6.54 -27.40 41.25
C SER A 275 6.13 -25.93 41.33
N ASP A 276 4.89 -25.63 40.96
CA ASP A 276 4.31 -24.29 41.12
C ASP A 276 4.37 -23.80 42.58
N GLU A 277 4.27 -24.72 43.54
CA GLU A 277 4.40 -24.42 44.98
C GLU A 277 5.84 -24.05 45.36
N ASP A 278 6.84 -24.75 44.80
CA ASP A 278 8.26 -24.42 44.99
C ASP A 278 8.60 -23.04 44.40
N ILE A 279 8.09 -22.75 43.20
CA ILE A 279 8.25 -21.46 42.53
C ILE A 279 7.60 -20.35 43.36
N LYS A 280 6.39 -20.58 43.88
CA LYS A 280 5.69 -19.61 44.73
C LYS A 280 6.47 -19.33 46.02
N GLY A 281 6.96 -20.37 46.68
CA GLY A 281 7.79 -20.24 47.89
C GLY A 281 9.10 -19.49 47.63
N ALA A 282 9.74 -19.72 46.49
CA ALA A 282 10.95 -19.01 46.07
C ALA A 282 10.69 -17.52 45.81
N VAL A 283 9.56 -17.18 45.20
CA VAL A 283 9.14 -15.77 44.99
C VAL A 283 8.84 -15.09 46.32
N ASP A 284 8.09 -15.74 47.22
CA ASP A 284 7.74 -15.18 48.52
C ASP A 284 8.99 -14.94 49.40
N SER A 285 9.97 -15.82 49.34
CA SER A 285 11.24 -15.69 50.05
C SER A 285 12.15 -14.61 49.42
N GLY A 286 12.42 -14.74 48.12
CA GLY A 286 13.36 -13.89 47.38
C GLY A 286 12.91 -12.43 47.28
N TYR A 287 11.61 -12.21 47.14
CA TYR A 287 11.01 -10.88 47.03
C TYR A 287 10.24 -10.47 48.30
N SER A 288 10.64 -10.96 49.47
CA SER A 288 9.98 -10.70 50.76
C SER A 288 9.79 -9.21 51.09
N THR A 289 10.58 -8.31 50.50
CA THR A 289 10.45 -6.85 50.64
C THR A 289 9.30 -6.24 49.83
N LEU A 290 8.76 -6.96 48.84
CA LEU A 290 7.61 -6.54 48.04
C LEU A 290 6.29 -6.84 48.76
N GLY A 291 5.23 -6.10 48.41
CA GLY A 291 3.87 -6.39 48.90
C GLY A 291 3.28 -7.66 48.29
N TYR A 292 2.25 -8.23 48.92
CA TYR A 292 1.59 -9.48 48.48
C TYR A 292 1.21 -9.45 46.98
N SER A 293 0.52 -8.39 46.53
CA SER A 293 0.09 -8.27 45.13
C SER A 293 1.25 -8.19 44.13
N GLN A 294 2.39 -7.62 44.53
CA GLN A 294 3.58 -7.55 43.69
C GLN A 294 4.29 -8.91 43.61
N ARG A 295 4.30 -9.67 44.70
CA ARG A 295 4.82 -11.05 44.71
C ARG A 295 3.94 -11.99 43.90
N GLU A 296 2.61 -11.83 43.99
CA GLU A 296 1.66 -12.58 43.16
C GLU A 296 1.84 -12.27 41.67
N ALA A 297 1.99 -11.00 41.30
CA ALA A 297 2.31 -10.63 39.91
C ALA A 297 3.66 -11.19 39.43
N LYS A 298 4.69 -11.21 40.30
CA LYS A 298 5.98 -11.81 39.97
C LYS A 298 5.90 -13.33 39.79
N PHE A 299 5.14 -13.99 40.64
CA PHE A 299 4.87 -15.42 40.54
C PHE A 299 4.22 -15.77 39.20
N GLU A 300 3.14 -15.07 38.82
CA GLU A 300 2.46 -15.26 37.53
C GLU A 300 3.39 -15.01 36.33
N GLU A 301 4.24 -13.98 36.39
CA GLU A 301 5.23 -13.68 35.35
C GLU A 301 6.24 -14.83 35.14
N ILE A 302 6.77 -15.37 36.23
CA ILE A 302 7.74 -16.48 36.20
C ILE A 302 7.07 -17.77 35.74
N LEU A 303 5.86 -18.06 36.24
CA LEU A 303 5.07 -19.22 35.88
C LEU A 303 4.76 -19.22 34.37
N ALA A 304 4.37 -18.07 33.83
CA ALA A 304 4.09 -17.91 32.40
C ALA A 304 5.33 -18.10 31.50
N PHE A 305 6.54 -17.87 32.02
CA PHE A 305 7.79 -18.07 31.28
C PHE A 305 8.27 -19.51 31.32
N ILE A 306 8.05 -20.23 32.42
CA ILE A 306 8.46 -21.64 32.55
C ILE A 306 7.55 -22.58 31.74
N HIS A 307 6.24 -22.27 31.69
CA HIS A 307 5.23 -23.14 31.09
C HIS A 307 4.86 -22.79 29.63
N ARG A 308 5.58 -21.87 28.97
CA ARG A 308 5.36 -21.49 27.56
C ARG A 308 6.59 -21.75 26.70
#